data_AF-A0A8T4NJW2-F1
#
_entry.id   AF-A0A8T4NJW2-F1
#
_cell.length_a   1.000
_cell.length_b   1.000
_cell.length_c   1.000
_cell.angle_alpha   90.00
_cell.angle_beta   90.00
_cell.angle_gamma   90.00
#
_symmetry.space_group_name_H-M   'P 1'
#
loop_
_entity.id
_entity.type
_entity.pdbx_description
1 polymer ?
#
loop_
_entity_poly.entity_id
_entity_poly.type
_entity_poly.pdbx_seq_one_letter_code
_entity_poly.pdbx_strand_id
1 'polypeptide(L)'
;MECQKTLENATENENYKELVKLRGELHSWFRYSYEGRVSAEKLYQKGTAIAEKAKEVNPRFYEVEGLENFSNALEFVEQLHDKSIRDNATKRPELLYIHLIGLS
;
A
#
# COMPACT_ATOMS: atom_id res chain seq x y z
N MET A 1 9.05 25.51 -23.97
CA MET A 1 9.70 25.14 -22.69
C MET A 1 8.74 25.26 -21.50
N GLU A 2 7.79 26.21 -21.49
CA GLU A 2 6.75 26.29 -20.43
C GLU A 2 5.71 25.16 -20.51
N CYS A 3 5.25 24.78 -21.71
CA CYS A 3 4.24 23.73 -21.86
C CYS A 3 4.69 22.36 -21.31
N GLN A 4 5.98 22.05 -21.36
CA GLN A 4 6.52 20.76 -20.93
C GLN A 4 6.50 20.64 -19.40
N LYS A 5 6.87 21.71 -18.68
CA LYS A 5 6.75 21.77 -17.22
C LYS A 5 5.30 21.68 -16.74
N THR A 6 4.36 22.29 -17.47
CA THR A 6 2.93 22.21 -17.12
C THR A 6 2.39 20.79 -17.29
N LEU A 7 2.82 20.06 -18.33
CA LEU A 7 2.43 18.67 -18.56
C LEU A 7 3.05 17.71 -17.54
N GLU A 8 4.32 17.92 -17.18
CA GLU A 8 5.02 17.15 -16.13
C GLU A 8 4.31 17.32 -14.78
N ASN A 9 4.03 18.55 -14.35
CA ASN A 9 3.31 18.82 -13.10
C ASN A 9 1.89 18.23 -13.08
N ALA A 10 1.18 18.25 -14.22
CA ALA A 10 -0.15 17.66 -14.33
C ALA A 10 -0.08 16.12 -14.18
N THR A 11 0.90 15.49 -14.82
CA THR A 11 1.14 14.05 -14.75
C THR A 11 1.51 13.62 -13.33
N GLU A 12 2.39 14.36 -12.66
CA GLU A 12 2.75 14.11 -11.25
C GLU A 12 1.53 14.21 -10.32
N ASN A 13 0.65 15.18 -10.55
CA ASN A 13 -0.58 15.34 -9.78
C ASN A 13 -1.56 14.16 -9.99
N GLU A 14 -1.70 13.68 -11.23
CA GLU A 14 -2.52 12.51 -11.55
C GLU A 14 -1.96 11.23 -10.93
N ASN A 15 -0.64 11.02 -11.03
CA ASN A 15 0.04 9.89 -10.40
C ASN A 15 -0.16 9.90 -8.88
N TYR A 16 0.02 11.06 -8.24
CA TYR A 16 -0.23 11.20 -6.80
C TYR A 16 -1.67 10.85 -6.42
N LYS A 17 -2.67 11.33 -7.18
CA LYS A 17 -4.08 11.00 -6.95
C LYS A 17 -4.34 9.51 -7.07
N GLU A 18 -3.76 8.84 -8.06
CA GLU A 18 -3.93 7.39 -8.22
C GLU A 18 -3.26 6.62 -7.07
N LEU A 19 -2.06 7.02 -6.64
CA LEU A 19 -1.40 6.44 -5.47
C LEU A 19 -2.24 6.59 -4.18
N VAL A 20 -2.92 7.73 -3.99
CA VAL A 20 -3.83 7.92 -2.85
C VAL A 20 -5.04 6.98 -2.92
N LYS A 21 -5.58 6.69 -4.12
CA LYS A 21 -6.65 5.68 -4.25
C LYS A 21 -6.15 4.29 -3.87
N LEU A 22 -4.97 3.91 -4.37
CA LEU A 22 -4.34 2.63 -4.04
C LEU A 22 -4.07 2.48 -2.54
N ARG A 23 -3.66 3.57 -1.86
CA ARG A 23 -3.55 3.62 -0.40
C ARG A 23 -4.88 3.29 0.27
N GLY A 24 -5.99 3.87 -0.19
CA GLY A 24 -7.34 3.60 0.32
C GLY A 24 -7.82 2.16 0.07
N GLU A 25 -7.47 1.59 -1.08
CA GLU A 25 -7.71 0.18 -1.36
C GLU A 25 -6.93 -0.71 -0.39
N LEU A 26 -5.63 -0.43 -0.18
CA LEU A 26 -4.80 -1.18 0.75
C LEU A 26 -5.32 -1.09 2.19
N HIS A 27 -5.73 0.12 2.63
CA HIS A 27 -6.36 0.35 3.93
C HIS A 27 -7.57 -0.58 4.14
N SER A 28 -8.41 -0.73 3.11
CA SER A 28 -9.58 -1.61 3.17
C SER A 28 -9.20 -3.08 3.35
N TRP A 29 -8.15 -3.54 2.67
CA TRP A 29 -7.64 -4.91 2.83
C TRP A 29 -7.04 -5.15 4.22
N PHE A 30 -6.27 -4.20 4.76
CA PHE A 30 -5.78 -4.29 6.14
C PHE A 30 -6.95 -4.36 7.12
N ARG A 31 -7.99 -3.53 6.93
CA ARG A 31 -9.19 -3.56 7.77
C ARG A 31 -9.89 -4.91 7.73
N TYR A 32 -10.11 -5.46 6.54
CA TYR A 32 -10.75 -6.77 6.40
C TYR A 32 -9.92 -7.89 7.03
N SER A 33 -8.59 -7.82 6.93
CA SER A 33 -7.71 -8.80 7.55
C SER A 33 -7.71 -8.67 9.08
N TYR A 34 -7.66 -7.44 9.60
CA TYR A 34 -7.74 -7.14 11.03
C TYR A 34 -9.06 -7.58 11.66
N GLU A 35 -10.18 -7.36 10.97
CA GLU A 35 -11.52 -7.81 11.38
C GLU A 35 -11.74 -9.32 11.19
N GLY A 36 -10.73 -10.07 10.72
CA GLY A 36 -10.81 -11.52 10.48
C GLY A 36 -11.70 -11.93 9.30
N ARG A 37 -12.11 -10.99 8.44
CA ARG A 37 -12.96 -11.24 7.26
C ARG A 37 -12.16 -11.83 6.11
N VAL A 38 -10.86 -11.56 6.03
CA VAL A 38 -9.95 -12.19 5.07
C VAL A 38 -8.69 -12.67 5.78
N SER A 39 -8.02 -13.67 5.21
CA SER A 39 -6.76 -14.18 5.75
C SER A 39 -5.59 -13.25 5.42
N ALA A 40 -4.50 -13.35 6.21
CA ALA A 40 -3.24 -12.67 5.91
C ALA A 40 -2.65 -13.09 4.55
N GLU A 41 -2.90 -14.32 4.09
CA GLU A 41 -2.56 -14.78 2.74
C GLU A 41 -3.33 -14.00 1.66
N LYS A 42 -4.62 -13.71 1.89
CA LYS A 42 -5.40 -12.93 0.94
C LYS A 42 -4.96 -11.47 0.93
N LEU A 43 -4.62 -10.91 2.10
CA LEU A 43 -4.01 -9.59 2.23
C LEU A 43 -2.68 -9.53 1.46
N TYR A 44 -1.81 -10.53 1.59
CA TYR A 44 -0.58 -10.65 0.82
C TYR A 44 -0.85 -10.54 -0.68
N GLN A 45 -1.68 -11.43 -1.23
CA GLN A 45 -1.99 -11.46 -2.66
C GLN A 45 -2.52 -10.13 -3.20
N LYS A 46 -3.43 -9.49 -2.45
CA LYS A 46 -4.04 -8.22 -2.86
C LYS A 46 -3.11 -7.04 -2.68
N GLY A 47 -2.36 -7.00 -1.59
CA GLY A 47 -1.37 -5.97 -1.35
C GLY A 47 -0.22 -6.01 -2.36
N THR A 48 0.25 -7.20 -2.77
CA THR A 48 1.28 -7.34 -3.81
C THR A 48 0.80 -6.76 -5.14
N ALA A 49 -0.43 -7.05 -5.55
CA ALA A 49 -1.00 -6.45 -6.76
C ALA A 49 -1.10 -4.91 -6.67
N ILE A 50 -1.40 -4.38 -5.48
CA ILE A 50 -1.39 -2.93 -5.24
C ILE A 50 0.03 -2.37 -5.33
N ALA A 51 1.03 -3.07 -4.80
CA ALA A 51 2.44 -2.66 -4.88
C ALA A 51 2.92 -2.60 -6.34
N GLU A 52 2.57 -3.60 -7.15
CA GLU A 52 2.86 -3.64 -8.59
C GLU A 52 2.23 -2.44 -9.31
N LYS A 53 0.94 -2.19 -9.08
CA LYS A 53 0.24 -1.05 -9.68
C LYS A 53 0.81 0.30 -9.21
N ALA A 54 1.23 0.42 -7.96
CA ALA A 54 1.88 1.64 -7.46
C ALA A 54 3.22 1.91 -8.18
N LYS A 55 4.03 0.86 -8.42
CA LYS A 55 5.28 0.95 -9.19
C LYS A 55 5.04 1.29 -10.66
N GLU A 56 3.93 0.83 -11.25
CA GLU A 56 3.52 1.19 -12.62
C GLU A 56 3.09 2.66 -12.72
N VAL A 57 2.32 3.16 -11.75
CA VAL A 57 1.87 4.55 -11.68
C VAL A 57 3.05 5.49 -11.49
N ASN A 58 3.97 5.14 -10.59
CA ASN A 58 5.20 5.90 -10.36
C ASN A 58 6.35 4.94 -10.02
N PRO A 59 7.34 4.74 -10.92
CA PRO A 59 8.49 3.88 -10.64
C PRO A 59 9.33 4.32 -9.42
N ARG A 60 9.26 5.61 -9.05
CA ARG A 60 9.92 6.18 -7.87
C ARG A 60 8.95 6.31 -6.69
N PHE A 61 7.89 5.52 -6.65
CA PHE A 61 6.84 5.54 -5.62
C PHE A 61 7.39 5.58 -4.18
N TYR A 62 8.40 4.76 -3.86
CA TYR A 62 8.99 4.70 -2.50
C TYR A 62 9.71 5.99 -2.09
N GLU A 63 9.96 6.91 -3.03
CA GLU A 63 10.60 8.21 -2.81
C GLU A 63 9.57 9.35 -2.77
N VAL A 64 8.27 9.07 -2.93
CA VAL A 64 7.23 10.09 -2.95
C VAL A 64 6.90 10.54 -1.52
N GLU A 65 7.17 11.83 -1.24
CA GLU A 65 6.85 12.46 0.04
C GLU A 65 5.34 12.41 0.36
N GLY A 66 4.99 12.16 1.62
CA GLY A 66 3.61 12.08 2.11
C GLY A 66 2.94 10.72 1.90
N LEU A 67 3.65 9.74 1.35
CA LEU A 67 3.18 8.36 1.17
C LEU A 67 3.99 7.33 1.95
N GLU A 68 4.76 7.75 2.96
CA GLU A 68 5.66 6.90 3.74
C GLU A 68 4.90 5.75 4.43
N ASN A 69 3.73 6.04 5.01
CA ASN A 69 2.89 5.00 5.62
C ASN A 69 2.34 4.00 4.60
N PHE A 70 2.12 4.44 3.35
CA PHE A 70 1.69 3.55 2.28
C PHE A 70 2.83 2.63 1.88
N SER A 71 4.04 3.16 1.69
CA SER A 71 5.26 2.39 1.43
C SER A 71 5.53 1.36 2.54
N ASN A 72 5.50 1.79 3.81
CA ASN A 72 5.72 0.92 4.97
C ASN A 72 4.70 -0.23 5.05
N ALA A 73 3.43 0.05 4.73
CA ALA A 73 2.40 -0.99 4.71
C ALA A 73 2.62 -1.99 3.57
N LEU A 74 3.09 -1.55 2.41
CA LEU A 74 3.44 -2.44 1.29
C LEU A 74 4.68 -3.28 1.60
N GLU A 75 5.68 -2.75 2.29
CA GLU A 75 6.83 -3.53 2.77
C GLU A 75 6.40 -4.62 3.75
N PHE A 76 5.46 -4.33 4.65
CA PHE A 76 4.88 -5.37 5.52
C PHE A 76 4.10 -6.42 4.73
N VAL A 77 3.32 -6.01 3.73
CA VAL A 77 2.67 -6.95 2.81
C VAL A 77 3.69 -7.86 2.17
N GLU A 78 4.82 -7.34 1.67
CA GLU A 78 5.88 -8.17 1.08
C GLU A 78 6.38 -9.22 2.09
N GLN A 79 6.52 -8.89 3.37
CA GLN A 79 6.90 -9.85 4.42
C GLN A 79 5.86 -10.97 4.63
N LEU A 80 4.59 -10.73 4.31
CA LEU A 80 3.54 -11.75 4.39
C LEU A 80 3.73 -12.89 3.37
N HIS A 81 4.73 -12.86 2.48
CA HIS A 81 5.12 -14.04 1.70
C HIS A 81 5.62 -15.20 2.59
N ASP A 82 6.15 -14.90 3.78
CA ASP A 82 6.58 -15.89 4.77
C ASP A 82 5.39 -16.39 5.59
N LYS A 83 5.19 -17.72 5.60
CA LYS A 83 4.11 -18.36 6.35
C LYS A 83 4.17 -18.07 7.85
N SER A 84 5.36 -18.03 8.44
CA SER A 84 5.53 -17.75 9.87
C SER A 84 5.05 -16.34 10.23
N ILE A 85 5.28 -15.37 9.34
CA ILE A 85 4.81 -13.99 9.50
C ILE A 85 3.29 -13.92 9.35
N ARG A 86 2.70 -14.64 8.37
CA ARG A 86 1.24 -14.74 8.24
C ARG A 86 0.58 -15.34 9.47
N ASP A 87 1.13 -16.44 9.98
CA ASP A 87 0.63 -17.11 11.17
C ASP A 87 0.74 -16.18 12.39
N ASN A 88 1.83 -15.41 12.50
CA ASN A 88 2.02 -14.45 13.57
C ASN A 88 1.06 -13.25 13.46
N ALA A 89 0.89 -12.67 12.28
CA ALA A 89 -0.05 -11.57 12.02
C ALA A 89 -1.51 -11.97 12.30
N THR A 90 -1.86 -13.24 12.08
CA THR A 90 -3.17 -13.80 12.42
C THR A 90 -3.37 -13.93 13.94
N LYS A 91 -2.31 -14.32 14.68
CA LYS A 91 -2.36 -14.48 16.14
C LYS A 91 -2.21 -13.16 16.90
N ARG A 92 -1.58 -12.16 16.27
CA ARG A 92 -1.26 -10.84 16.82
C ARG A 92 -1.83 -9.77 15.90
N PRO A 93 -3.15 -9.52 15.95
CA PRO A 93 -3.81 -8.56 15.07
C PRO A 93 -3.29 -7.13 15.29
N GLU A 94 -2.57 -6.83 16.36
CA GLU A 94 -1.90 -5.54 16.56
C GLU A 94 -0.89 -5.24 15.45
N LEU A 95 -0.26 -6.28 14.87
CA LEU A 95 0.65 -6.13 13.73
C LEU A 95 -0.07 -5.58 12.50
N LEU A 96 -1.31 -6.03 12.26
CA LEU A 96 -2.15 -5.49 11.19
C LEU A 96 -2.67 -4.09 11.52
N TYR A 97 -3.00 -3.87 12.79
CA TYR A 97 -3.58 -2.60 13.27
C TYR A 97 -2.63 -1.41 13.13
N ILE A 98 -1.32 -1.59 13.38
CA ILE A 98 -0.32 -0.52 13.24
C ILE A 98 -0.31 0.02 11.80
N HIS A 99 -0.32 -0.87 10.81
CA HIS A 99 -0.36 -0.48 9.40
C HIS A 99 -1.74 0.08 9.00
N LEU A 100 -2.84 -0.45 9.55
CA LEU A 100 -4.18 0.07 9.33
C LEU A 100 -4.30 1.55 9.74
N ILE A 101 -3.82 1.89 10.95
CA ILE A 101 -3.86 3.26 11.47
C ILE A 101 -2.96 4.18 10.64
N GLY A 102 -1.78 3.71 10.22
CA GLY A 102 -0.88 4.51 9.38
C GLY A 102 -1.47 4.87 8.02
N LEU A 103 -2.35 4.02 7.48
CA LEU A 103 -3.02 4.23 6.20
C LEU A 103 -4.27 5.14 6.27
N SER A 104 -4.80 5.39 7.47
CA SER A 104 -6.00 6.23 7.71
C SER A 104 -5.82 7.71 7.36
#